data_AF-A0AAX4AUU0-F1
#
_entry.id   AF-A0AAX4AUU0-F1
#
_cell.length_a   1.000
_cell.length_b   1.000
_cell.length_c   1.000
_cell.angle_alpha   90.00
_cell.angle_beta   90.00
_cell.angle_gamma   90.00
#
_symmetry.space_group_name_H-M   'P 1'
#
loop_
_entity.id
_entity.type
_entity.pdbx_description
1 polymer ?
#
loop_
_entity_poly.entity_id
_entity_poly.type
_entity_poly.pdbx_seq_one_letter_code
_entity_poly.pdbx_strand_id
1 'polypeptide(L)'
;MVGKVGRLLKKTDEQIRGKMRTGSRKESMKKVFKSIKFWIFVLLVTLAGGWFIQYEIHKRDISQFVTWKPRPNIVDSQFIAGGKAVAIQWDNKEEVDEALEAYSYNSKVKVEWFINGGNSERYIAQESYKLKSDPRLYFQYYIRGNQVPYLTTNKAKKGEYWLIDVYDTKDKRLVKKTYDVFKIVRDMDKNYIPVSVKVSSMLLDTDDGETYIPIDILVDKKDKYIVEPGNIYVQTEYQSRTGLMNVKDGKIAWKTSSGKDYKQVQKESRENDKDLHPFEYNFERGQLQLQHSRLLFTDRSDETKDIPLKTLYPKVYSILSKGNNPTTVKWGEEYTKGENAYLYFLGPEDLNFDISFLELLYKVPEQRSGGWYDVLRYHKIPAEFSKDGQEHLANNKKEFFQYFKKELNQSQDTTEFSLLRRLYEVQNYVVSRDFGQSFGDLTIPAEYTKDGKVHVVQNDEEFFKYMDLEKIPNKKMKEDIKKLFSYDIKN
;
A
#
# COMPACT_ATOMS: atom_id res chain seq x y z
N MET A 1 -31.97 -59.73 -87.14
CA MET A 1 -32.29 -58.90 -85.94
C MET A 1 -31.90 -59.61 -84.65
N VAL A 2 -30.64 -60.01 -84.58
CA VAL A 2 -29.94 -60.53 -83.40
C VAL A 2 -28.58 -59.86 -83.50
N GLY A 3 -28.19 -59.04 -82.52
CA GLY A 3 -26.84 -58.43 -82.51
C GLY A 3 -26.71 -56.92 -82.37
N LYS A 4 -27.79 -56.16 -82.12
CA LYS A 4 -27.71 -54.69 -81.89
C LYS A 4 -28.00 -54.18 -80.47
N VAL A 5 -28.47 -55.02 -79.55
CA VAL A 5 -28.80 -54.58 -78.17
C VAL A 5 -27.74 -55.04 -77.14
N GLY A 6 -27.07 -56.17 -77.36
CA GLY A 6 -25.97 -56.64 -76.48
C GLY A 6 -24.63 -55.88 -76.63
N ARG A 7 -24.49 -55.04 -77.67
CA ARG A 7 -23.26 -54.27 -77.92
C ARG A 7 -23.30 -52.84 -77.35
N LEU A 8 -24.46 -52.38 -76.90
CA LEU A 8 -24.64 -51.06 -76.28
C LEU A 8 -24.51 -51.11 -74.76
N LEU A 9 -24.82 -52.23 -74.09
CA LEU A 9 -24.64 -52.37 -72.64
C LEU A 9 -23.21 -52.76 -72.22
N LYS A 10 -22.42 -53.39 -73.09
CA LYS A 10 -21.01 -53.69 -72.81
C LYS A 10 -20.09 -52.48 -72.97
N LYS A 11 -20.46 -51.50 -73.82
CA LYS A 11 -19.70 -50.26 -74.00
C LYS A 11 -19.87 -49.29 -72.83
N THR A 12 -21.00 -49.32 -72.13
CA THR A 12 -21.23 -48.43 -70.98
C THR A 12 -20.58 -48.95 -69.69
N ASP A 13 -20.47 -50.27 -69.51
CA ASP A 13 -19.88 -50.83 -68.28
C ASP A 13 -18.33 -50.82 -68.30
N GLU A 14 -17.69 -50.94 -69.46
CA GLU A 14 -16.23 -50.73 -69.60
C GLU A 14 -15.84 -49.24 -69.54
N GLN A 15 -16.70 -48.33 -70.00
CA GLN A 15 -16.44 -46.90 -69.95
C GLN A 15 -16.68 -46.32 -68.54
N ILE A 16 -17.45 -47.00 -67.69
CA ILE A 16 -17.67 -46.65 -66.27
C ILE A 16 -16.69 -47.40 -65.34
N ARG A 17 -16.30 -48.65 -65.61
CA ARG A 17 -15.25 -49.34 -64.83
C ARG A 17 -13.83 -48.81 -65.05
N GLY A 18 -13.54 -48.14 -66.16
CA GLY A 18 -12.26 -47.49 -66.40
C GLY A 18 -12.01 -46.18 -65.63
N LYS A 19 -13.05 -45.60 -64.99
CA LYS A 19 -12.97 -44.30 -64.31
C LYS A 19 -13.03 -44.34 -62.78
N MET A 20 -13.15 -45.51 -62.17
CA MET A 20 -12.85 -45.69 -60.74
C MET A 20 -11.37 -46.07 -60.55
N ARG A 21 -10.48 -45.19 -61.03
CA ARG A 21 -9.06 -45.24 -60.68
C ARG A 21 -8.92 -44.88 -59.20
N THR A 22 -8.79 -45.90 -58.35
CA THR A 22 -8.05 -45.80 -57.08
C THR A 22 -6.67 -45.14 -57.28
N GLY A 23 -6.10 -45.21 -58.49
CA GLY A 23 -4.91 -44.46 -58.91
C GLY A 23 -5.06 -42.93 -59.01
N SER A 24 -6.22 -42.39 -59.39
CA SER A 24 -6.44 -40.95 -59.57
C SER A 24 -6.52 -40.21 -58.24
N ARG A 25 -7.20 -40.82 -57.25
CA ARG A 25 -7.26 -40.31 -55.87
C ARG A 25 -5.90 -40.42 -55.17
N LYS A 26 -5.13 -41.48 -55.45
CA LYS A 26 -3.78 -41.70 -54.90
C LYS A 26 -2.74 -40.78 -55.54
N GLU A 27 -2.84 -40.48 -56.84
CA GLU A 27 -2.01 -39.49 -57.54
C GLU A 27 -2.35 -38.05 -57.16
N SER A 28 -3.64 -37.71 -57.03
CA SER A 28 -4.05 -36.37 -56.58
C SER A 28 -3.59 -36.09 -55.14
N MET A 29 -3.72 -37.07 -54.25
CA MET A 29 -3.18 -37.02 -52.89
C MET A 29 -1.65 -36.82 -52.90
N LYS A 30 -0.91 -37.57 -53.72
CA LYS A 30 0.55 -37.39 -53.86
C LYS A 30 0.93 -35.98 -54.35
N LYS A 31 0.13 -35.34 -55.20
CA LYS A 31 0.34 -33.93 -55.63
C LYS A 31 0.05 -32.93 -54.50
N VAL A 32 -0.97 -33.19 -53.68
CA VAL A 32 -1.30 -32.36 -52.49
C VAL A 32 -0.16 -32.42 -51.47
N PHE A 33 0.35 -33.60 -51.14
CA PHE A 33 1.48 -33.75 -50.20
C PHE A 33 2.83 -33.21 -50.71
N LYS A 34 2.98 -32.96 -52.02
CA LYS A 34 4.14 -32.27 -52.60
C LYS A 34 3.95 -30.75 -52.75
N SER A 35 2.76 -30.23 -52.47
CA SER A 35 2.44 -28.82 -52.61
C SER A 35 3.04 -28.01 -51.47
N ILE A 36 3.83 -26.98 -51.78
CA ILE A 36 4.33 -26.02 -50.79
C ILE A 36 3.17 -25.39 -50.01
N LYS A 37 2.03 -25.12 -50.66
CA LYS A 37 0.83 -24.56 -50.00
C LYS A 37 0.24 -25.52 -48.95
N PHE A 38 0.32 -26.83 -49.16
CA PHE A 38 -0.12 -27.83 -48.18
C PHE A 38 0.80 -27.82 -46.95
N TRP A 39 2.11 -27.78 -47.14
CA TRP A 39 3.07 -27.70 -46.03
C TRP A 39 2.99 -26.38 -45.26
N ILE A 40 2.74 -25.25 -45.95
CA ILE A 40 2.46 -23.96 -45.29
C ILE A 40 1.18 -24.04 -44.44
N PHE A 41 0.11 -24.65 -44.98
CA PHE A 41 -1.13 -24.85 -44.22
C PHE A 41 -0.93 -25.74 -42.99
N VAL A 42 -0.21 -26.86 -43.15
CA VAL A 42 0.15 -27.75 -42.02
C VAL A 42 0.95 -26.99 -40.97
N LEU A 43 1.94 -26.19 -41.38
CA LEU A 43 2.73 -25.35 -40.49
C LEU A 43 1.84 -24.37 -39.71
N LEU A 44 0.93 -23.66 -40.39
CA LEU A 44 -0.01 -22.73 -39.74
C LEU A 44 -0.93 -23.45 -38.75
N VAL A 45 -1.44 -24.64 -39.09
CA VAL A 45 -2.28 -25.43 -38.17
C VAL A 45 -1.47 -25.91 -36.96
N THR A 46 -0.21 -26.33 -37.15
CA THR A 46 0.66 -26.72 -36.03
C THR A 46 1.03 -25.54 -35.13
N LEU A 47 1.28 -24.36 -35.70
CA LEU A 47 1.55 -23.14 -34.94
C LEU A 47 0.30 -22.68 -34.17
N ALA A 48 -0.86 -22.68 -34.82
CA ALA A 48 -2.14 -22.35 -34.18
C ALA A 48 -2.50 -23.37 -33.07
N GLY A 49 -2.30 -24.66 -33.33
CA GLY A 49 -2.52 -25.72 -32.35
C GLY A 49 -1.56 -25.63 -31.17
N GLY A 50 -0.27 -25.39 -31.43
CA GLY A 50 0.73 -25.17 -30.38
C GLY A 50 0.41 -23.94 -29.52
N TRP A 51 0.02 -22.84 -30.16
CA TRP A 51 -0.41 -21.62 -29.48
C TRP A 51 -1.66 -21.84 -28.62
N PHE A 52 -2.66 -22.56 -29.14
CA PHE A 52 -3.88 -22.88 -28.38
C PHE A 52 -3.57 -23.76 -27.16
N ILE A 53 -2.68 -24.75 -27.29
CA ILE A 53 -2.24 -25.59 -26.17
C ILE A 53 -1.51 -24.73 -25.11
N GLN A 54 -0.61 -23.84 -25.53
CA GLN A 54 0.08 -22.94 -24.61
C GLN A 54 -0.90 -22.02 -23.88
N TYR A 55 -1.88 -21.46 -24.60
CA TYR A 55 -2.93 -20.62 -24.04
C TYR A 55 -3.76 -21.36 -22.99
N GLU A 56 -4.22 -22.58 -23.28
CA GLU A 56 -5.01 -23.39 -22.33
C GLU A 56 -4.19 -23.83 -21.11
N ILE A 57 -2.89 -24.09 -21.26
CA ILE A 57 -1.99 -24.36 -20.14
C ILE A 57 -1.85 -23.11 -19.27
N HIS A 58 -1.53 -21.96 -19.86
CA HIS A 58 -1.36 -20.70 -19.14
C HIS A 58 -2.64 -20.32 -18.37
N LYS A 59 -3.79 -20.39 -19.04
CA LYS A 59 -5.11 -20.17 -18.44
C LYS A 59 -5.32 -21.05 -17.21
N ARG A 60 -5.03 -22.35 -17.29
CA ARG A 60 -5.15 -23.27 -16.15
C ARG A 60 -4.15 -22.94 -15.03
N ASP A 61 -2.94 -22.55 -15.41
CA ASP A 61 -1.87 -22.24 -14.47
C ASP A 61 -2.18 -20.99 -13.62
N ILE A 62 -2.82 -19.97 -14.19
CA ILE A 62 -3.14 -18.74 -13.43
C ILE A 62 -4.53 -18.78 -12.78
N SER A 63 -5.55 -19.37 -13.43
CA SER A 63 -6.94 -19.35 -12.94
C SER A 63 -7.21 -20.30 -11.76
N GLN A 64 -6.24 -21.16 -11.42
CA GLN A 64 -6.29 -22.01 -10.22
C GLN A 64 -6.13 -21.20 -8.92
N PHE A 65 -5.57 -20.00 -8.97
CA PHE A 65 -5.44 -19.10 -7.82
C PHE A 65 -6.69 -18.26 -7.70
N VAL A 66 -7.40 -18.40 -6.59
CA VAL A 66 -8.74 -17.86 -6.36
C VAL A 66 -8.75 -16.68 -5.39
N THR A 67 -7.65 -16.45 -4.68
CA THR A 67 -7.51 -15.37 -3.71
C THR A 67 -6.09 -14.81 -3.84
N TRP A 68 -6.01 -13.55 -4.23
CA TRP A 68 -4.77 -12.93 -4.66
C TRP A 68 -4.65 -11.49 -4.17
N LYS A 69 -3.58 -11.22 -3.42
CA LYS A 69 -3.12 -9.89 -3.02
C LYS A 69 -1.71 -9.73 -3.57
N PRO A 70 -1.58 -9.13 -4.77
CA PRO A 70 -0.30 -8.97 -5.46
C PRO A 70 0.75 -8.27 -4.61
N ARG A 71 2.00 -8.76 -4.69
CA ARG A 71 3.10 -8.34 -3.82
C ARG A 71 3.64 -6.96 -4.22
N PRO A 72 3.58 -5.96 -3.33
CA PRO A 72 4.11 -4.64 -3.60
C PRO A 72 5.64 -4.60 -3.50
N ASN A 73 6.26 -3.89 -4.44
CA ASN A 73 7.68 -3.60 -4.49
C ASN A 73 7.92 -2.09 -4.38
N ILE A 74 9.01 -1.70 -3.74
CA ILE A 74 9.39 -0.28 -3.64
C ILE A 74 10.05 0.12 -4.95
N VAL A 75 9.49 1.14 -5.61
CA VAL A 75 10.06 1.73 -6.83
C VAL A 75 10.99 2.88 -6.49
N ASP A 76 10.54 3.75 -5.58
CA ASP A 76 11.32 4.90 -5.12
C ASP A 76 10.95 5.23 -3.67
N SER A 77 11.88 5.87 -2.97
CA SER A 77 11.66 6.35 -1.61
C SER A 77 12.51 7.58 -1.29
N GLN A 78 12.04 8.38 -0.33
CA GLN A 78 12.77 9.53 0.18
C GLN A 78 12.43 9.79 1.65
N PHE A 79 13.43 9.70 2.53
CA PHE A 79 13.34 10.17 3.91
C PHE A 79 13.44 11.70 3.98
N ILE A 80 12.73 12.30 4.93
CA ILE A 80 12.73 13.74 5.22
C ILE A 80 12.73 14.00 6.73
N ALA A 81 12.90 15.25 7.14
CA ALA A 81 12.85 15.67 8.56
C ALA A 81 13.77 14.84 9.46
N GLY A 82 15.04 14.74 9.07
CA GLY A 82 15.97 13.92 9.84
C GLY A 82 15.62 12.42 9.95
N GLY A 83 14.63 11.90 9.22
CA GLY A 83 14.17 10.49 9.31
C GLY A 83 12.79 10.30 9.95
N LYS A 84 12.11 11.38 10.34
CA LYS A 84 10.75 11.33 10.93
C LYS A 84 9.64 11.00 9.94
N ALA A 85 9.90 11.09 8.65
CA ALA A 85 8.96 10.59 7.65
C ALA A 85 9.67 10.05 6.42
N VAL A 86 8.99 9.16 5.71
CA VAL A 86 9.46 8.59 4.45
C VAL A 86 8.32 8.52 3.44
N ALA A 87 8.54 9.08 2.26
CA ALA A 87 7.66 8.88 1.11
C ALA A 87 8.10 7.62 0.37
N ILE A 88 7.15 6.74 0.05
CA ILE A 88 7.42 5.48 -0.67
C ILE A 88 6.43 5.34 -1.83
N GLN A 89 6.98 5.11 -3.02
CA GLN A 89 6.23 4.65 -4.18
C GLN A 89 6.25 3.12 -4.21
N TRP A 90 5.07 2.51 -4.29
CA TRP A 90 4.87 1.08 -4.43
C TRP A 90 4.35 0.73 -5.82
N ASP A 91 4.78 -0.43 -6.31
CA ASP A 91 4.32 -1.04 -7.56
C ASP A 91 4.11 -2.55 -7.39
N ASN A 92 2.97 -3.03 -7.86
CA ASN A 92 2.66 -4.45 -8.05
C ASN A 92 1.93 -4.69 -9.39
N LYS A 93 2.06 -3.78 -10.36
CA LYS A 93 1.34 -3.80 -11.64
C LYS A 93 1.48 -5.13 -12.37
N GLU A 94 2.69 -5.68 -12.46
CA GLU A 94 2.94 -6.96 -13.15
C GLU A 94 2.07 -8.10 -12.59
N GLU A 95 2.04 -8.24 -11.26
CA GLU A 95 1.26 -9.30 -10.62
C GLU A 95 -0.24 -8.96 -10.53
N VAL A 96 -0.61 -7.67 -10.50
CA VAL A 96 -2.00 -7.23 -10.68
C VAL A 96 -2.52 -7.59 -12.06
N ASP A 97 -1.74 -7.38 -13.12
CA ASP A 97 -2.12 -7.72 -14.50
C ASP A 97 -2.31 -9.24 -14.65
N GLU A 98 -1.40 -10.06 -14.10
CA GLU A 98 -1.55 -11.52 -14.05
C GLU A 98 -2.83 -11.93 -13.30
N ALA A 99 -3.12 -11.28 -12.16
CA ALA A 99 -4.30 -11.57 -11.36
C ALA A 99 -5.61 -11.16 -12.06
N LEU A 100 -5.62 -10.04 -12.77
CA LEU A 100 -6.76 -9.58 -13.56
C LEU A 100 -6.98 -10.45 -14.81
N GLU A 101 -5.91 -10.96 -15.42
CA GLU A 101 -6.00 -11.97 -16.48
C GLU A 101 -6.66 -13.25 -15.94
N ALA A 102 -6.20 -13.74 -14.78
CA ALA A 102 -6.81 -14.90 -14.12
C ALA A 102 -8.31 -14.67 -13.81
N TYR A 103 -8.67 -13.46 -13.36
CA TYR A 103 -10.07 -13.07 -13.15
C TYR A 103 -10.89 -13.08 -14.44
N SER A 104 -10.30 -12.68 -15.57
CA SER A 104 -10.97 -12.73 -16.88
C SER A 104 -11.32 -14.17 -17.31
N TYR A 105 -10.51 -15.15 -16.90
CA TYR A 105 -10.75 -16.58 -17.16
C TYR A 105 -11.64 -17.24 -16.11
N ASN A 106 -11.62 -16.75 -14.88
CA ASN A 106 -12.38 -17.29 -13.75
C ASN A 106 -12.88 -16.15 -12.85
N SER A 107 -14.16 -15.81 -12.97
CA SER A 107 -14.79 -14.72 -12.20
C SER A 107 -14.85 -14.97 -10.68
N LYS A 108 -14.44 -16.15 -10.20
CA LYS A 108 -14.31 -16.46 -8.77
C LYS A 108 -13.01 -15.95 -8.16
N VAL A 109 -12.02 -15.57 -8.99
CA VAL A 109 -10.75 -15.02 -8.51
C VAL A 109 -11.01 -13.70 -7.80
N LYS A 110 -10.60 -13.59 -6.55
CA LYS A 110 -10.65 -12.35 -5.78
C LYS A 110 -9.29 -11.68 -5.84
N VAL A 111 -9.24 -10.49 -6.43
CA VAL A 111 -8.02 -9.70 -6.54
C VAL A 111 -8.09 -8.48 -5.63
N GLU A 112 -7.18 -8.40 -4.67
CA GLU A 112 -6.93 -7.22 -3.82
C GLU A 112 -5.78 -6.41 -4.43
N TRP A 113 -6.10 -5.61 -5.44
CA TRP A 113 -5.13 -4.85 -6.24
C TRP A 113 -4.64 -3.56 -5.56
N PHE A 114 -5.36 -3.08 -4.55
CA PHE A 114 -4.95 -1.90 -3.79
C PHE A 114 -3.86 -2.26 -2.78
N ILE A 115 -2.76 -1.50 -2.79
CA ILE A 115 -1.63 -1.72 -1.89
C ILE A 115 -1.98 -1.13 -0.52
N ASN A 116 -2.41 -1.97 0.42
CA ASN A 116 -2.66 -1.56 1.79
C ASN A 116 -1.73 -2.28 2.78
N GLY A 117 -0.81 -1.51 3.35
CA GLY A 117 0.11 -1.95 4.41
C GLY A 117 -0.20 -1.31 5.76
N GLY A 118 0.62 -1.60 6.75
CA GLY A 118 0.56 -0.99 8.08
C GLY A 118 1.92 -0.42 8.46
N ASN A 119 1.93 0.49 9.41
CA ASN A 119 3.15 1.04 9.98
C ASN A 119 3.05 1.11 11.51
N SER A 120 4.22 1.29 12.09
CA SER A 120 4.52 1.63 13.49
C SER A 120 5.49 2.80 13.46
N GLU A 121 5.95 3.23 14.63
CA GLU A 121 7.01 4.23 14.75
C GLU A 121 8.29 3.85 13.97
N ARG A 122 8.60 2.55 13.84
CA ARG A 122 9.87 2.09 13.24
C ARG A 122 9.74 1.14 12.04
N TYR A 123 8.61 0.47 11.90
CA TYR A 123 8.44 -0.56 10.88
C TYR A 123 7.29 -0.22 9.94
N ILE A 124 7.47 -0.58 8.67
CA ILE A 124 6.41 -0.59 7.66
C ILE A 124 6.24 -2.04 7.22
N ALA A 125 5.00 -2.52 7.11
CA ALA A 125 4.72 -3.90 6.71
C ALA A 125 3.71 -3.97 5.57
N GLN A 126 3.90 -4.96 4.71
CA GLN A 126 3.00 -5.30 3.61
C GLN A 126 2.68 -6.78 3.66
N GLU A 127 1.40 -7.12 3.47
CA GLU A 127 0.95 -8.50 3.29
C GLU A 127 0.75 -8.78 1.81
N SER A 128 1.13 -9.96 1.34
CA SER A 128 0.82 -10.43 -0.01
C SER A 128 0.54 -11.93 -0.02
N TYR A 129 -0.31 -12.38 -0.93
CA TYR A 129 -0.63 -13.80 -1.06
C TYR A 129 -1.13 -14.14 -2.45
N LYS A 130 -0.82 -15.35 -2.90
CA LYS A 130 -1.37 -15.99 -4.12
C LYS A 130 -1.82 -17.39 -3.73
N LEU A 131 -3.13 -17.58 -3.58
CA LEU A 131 -3.70 -18.78 -2.94
C LEU A 131 -4.76 -19.44 -3.83
N LYS A 132 -4.79 -20.78 -3.82
CA LYS A 132 -5.82 -21.62 -4.47
C LYS A 132 -7.02 -21.87 -3.54
N SER A 133 -7.04 -21.21 -2.39
CA SER A 133 -8.12 -21.25 -1.39
C SER A 133 -8.30 -19.90 -0.71
N ASP A 134 -9.47 -19.66 -0.13
CA ASP A 134 -9.73 -18.47 0.69
C ASP A 134 -9.34 -18.77 2.15
N PRO A 135 -8.43 -17.99 2.77
CA PRO A 135 -8.06 -18.20 4.16
C PRO A 135 -9.10 -17.64 5.15
N ARG A 136 -10.03 -16.77 4.72
CA ARG A 136 -10.97 -16.06 5.62
C ARG A 136 -12.24 -16.88 5.89
N LEU A 137 -12.27 -17.58 7.02
CA LEU A 137 -13.38 -18.46 7.42
C LEU A 137 -14.75 -17.74 7.61
N TYR A 138 -14.77 -16.45 8.01
CA TYR A 138 -16.01 -15.79 8.46
C TYR A 138 -16.92 -15.23 7.37
N PHE A 139 -16.43 -14.99 6.14
CA PHE A 139 -17.23 -14.32 5.09
C PHE A 139 -18.23 -15.23 4.35
N GLN A 140 -18.35 -16.50 4.77
CA GLN A 140 -19.20 -17.48 4.10
C GLN A 140 -20.70 -17.26 4.33
N TYR A 141 -21.09 -16.61 5.43
CA TYR A 141 -22.52 -16.32 5.71
C TYR A 141 -23.16 -15.41 4.66
N TYR A 142 -22.38 -14.58 3.96
CA TYR A 142 -22.88 -13.58 3.02
C TYR A 142 -22.80 -13.98 1.54
N ILE A 143 -22.09 -15.06 1.19
CA ILE A 143 -21.86 -15.45 -0.21
C ILE A 143 -22.47 -16.83 -0.47
N ARG A 144 -23.81 -16.90 -0.48
CA ARG A 144 -24.53 -18.00 -1.14
C ARG A 144 -24.35 -17.83 -2.66
N GLY A 145 -23.32 -18.46 -3.23
CA GLY A 145 -23.17 -18.55 -4.69
C GLY A 145 -21.79 -18.95 -5.24
N ASN A 146 -20.69 -18.62 -4.54
CA ASN A 146 -19.32 -18.86 -5.04
C ASN A 146 -18.50 -19.69 -4.04
N GLN A 147 -18.56 -21.02 -4.19
CA GLN A 147 -17.78 -21.98 -3.39
C GLN A 147 -16.30 -21.94 -3.81
N VAL A 148 -15.53 -21.04 -3.20
CA VAL A 148 -14.06 -21.09 -3.21
C VAL A 148 -13.64 -22.03 -2.08
N PRO A 149 -12.73 -23.00 -2.31
CA PRO A 149 -12.28 -23.90 -1.24
C PRO A 149 -11.60 -23.13 -0.12
N TYR A 150 -11.81 -23.54 1.13
CA TYR A 150 -11.18 -22.94 2.29
C TYR A 150 -9.76 -23.47 2.48
N LEU A 151 -8.90 -22.63 3.08
CA LEU A 151 -7.57 -23.07 3.44
C LEU A 151 -7.65 -24.11 4.59
N THR A 152 -7.16 -25.31 4.31
CA THR A 152 -7.23 -26.50 5.21
C THR A 152 -5.86 -26.91 5.74
N THR A 153 -4.81 -26.22 5.34
CA THR A 153 -3.43 -26.66 5.59
C THR A 153 -2.51 -25.47 5.81
N ASN A 154 -1.45 -25.70 6.56
CA ASN A 154 -0.34 -24.77 6.77
C ASN A 154 0.86 -25.06 5.84
N LYS A 155 0.59 -25.65 4.68
CA LYS A 155 1.59 -25.92 3.65
C LYS A 155 1.13 -25.30 2.34
N ALA A 156 1.94 -24.37 1.83
CA ALA A 156 1.76 -23.84 0.49
C ALA A 156 1.82 -24.97 -0.55
N LYS A 157 0.86 -25.00 -1.48
CA LYS A 157 0.91 -25.84 -2.68
C LYS A 157 1.83 -25.19 -3.72
N LYS A 158 2.17 -25.94 -4.77
CA LYS A 158 2.99 -25.43 -5.88
C LYS A 158 2.40 -24.13 -6.44
N GLY A 159 3.22 -23.07 -6.41
CA GLY A 159 2.89 -21.72 -6.89
C GLY A 159 2.13 -20.86 -5.88
N GLU A 160 1.74 -21.39 -4.72
CA GLU A 160 1.15 -20.58 -3.65
C GLU A 160 2.23 -19.91 -2.82
N TYR A 161 1.91 -18.72 -2.32
CA TYR A 161 2.69 -18.05 -1.29
C TYR A 161 1.76 -17.22 -0.39
N TRP A 162 2.21 -16.98 0.84
CA TRP A 162 1.63 -15.99 1.74
C TRP A 162 2.75 -15.36 2.55
N LEU A 163 3.02 -14.09 2.30
CA LEU A 163 4.22 -13.39 2.77
C LEU A 163 3.85 -12.12 3.54
N ILE A 164 4.65 -11.84 4.56
CA ILE A 164 4.69 -10.55 5.24
C ILE A 164 6.08 -9.94 4.99
N ASP A 165 6.12 -8.83 4.27
CA ASP A 165 7.33 -8.04 4.07
C ASP A 165 7.37 -6.92 5.10
N VAL A 166 8.38 -6.91 5.97
CA VAL A 166 8.63 -5.89 6.98
C VAL A 166 9.85 -5.08 6.58
N TYR A 167 9.75 -3.76 6.63
CA TYR A 167 10.83 -2.81 6.35
C TYR A 167 11.17 -2.09 7.65
N ASP A 168 12.37 -2.31 8.17
CA ASP A 168 12.93 -1.54 9.30
C ASP A 168 13.44 -0.19 8.76
N THR A 169 12.99 0.91 9.38
CA THR A 169 13.32 2.28 8.97
C THR A 169 14.58 2.84 9.65
N LYS A 170 15.24 2.04 10.50
CA LYS A 170 16.43 2.44 11.26
C LYS A 170 17.50 3.06 10.35
N ASP A 171 18.18 4.08 10.86
CA ASP A 171 19.29 4.76 10.20
C ASP A 171 18.89 5.38 8.83
N LYS A 172 17.60 5.74 8.68
CA LYS A 172 17.04 6.39 7.47
C LYS A 172 17.19 5.50 6.24
N ARG A 173 17.00 4.19 6.42
CA ARG A 173 17.07 3.16 5.36
C ARG A 173 15.84 2.27 5.45
N LEU A 174 15.47 1.61 4.36
CA LEU A 174 14.39 0.63 4.34
C LEU A 174 15.00 -0.77 4.22
N VAL A 175 15.23 -1.43 5.35
CA VAL A 175 15.82 -2.78 5.39
C VAL A 175 14.71 -3.83 5.41
N LYS A 176 14.55 -4.54 4.30
CA LYS A 176 13.50 -5.54 4.10
C LYS A 176 13.82 -6.88 4.77
N LYS A 177 12.83 -7.45 5.45
CA LYS A 177 12.78 -8.84 5.90
C LYS A 177 11.44 -9.46 5.52
N THR A 178 11.48 -10.69 4.99
CA THR A 178 10.28 -11.40 4.52
C THR A 178 10.01 -12.61 5.41
N TYR A 179 8.75 -12.75 5.83
CA TYR A 179 8.25 -13.90 6.58
C TYR A 179 7.24 -14.68 5.75
N ASP A 180 7.37 -16.01 5.75
CA ASP A 180 6.39 -16.93 5.18
C ASP A 180 5.34 -17.28 6.25
N VAL A 181 4.09 -16.89 6.02
CA VAL A 181 2.98 -17.04 6.98
C VAL A 181 2.70 -18.51 7.29
N PHE A 182 2.77 -19.38 6.28
CA PHE A 182 2.60 -20.82 6.47
C PHE A 182 3.69 -21.38 7.37
N LYS A 183 4.93 -20.95 7.16
CA LYS A 183 6.07 -21.40 7.94
C LYS A 183 5.97 -20.93 9.39
N ILE A 184 5.80 -19.63 9.65
CA ILE A 184 5.83 -19.10 11.02
C ILE A 184 4.68 -19.64 11.89
N VAL A 185 3.50 -19.89 11.31
CA VAL A 185 2.37 -20.51 12.03
C VAL A 185 2.64 -22.00 12.28
N ARG A 186 3.22 -22.71 11.32
CA ARG A 186 3.58 -24.13 11.49
C ARG A 186 4.73 -24.32 12.49
N ASP A 187 5.66 -23.39 12.55
CA ASP A 187 6.77 -23.39 13.52
C ASP A 187 6.25 -23.16 14.95
N MET A 188 5.11 -22.47 15.11
CA MET A 188 4.40 -22.34 16.39
C MET A 188 3.70 -23.65 16.79
N ASP A 189 2.92 -24.25 15.90
CA ASP A 189 2.38 -25.61 16.07
C ASP A 189 2.09 -26.23 14.69
N LYS A 190 2.49 -27.49 14.50
CA LYS A 190 2.35 -28.22 13.24
C LYS A 190 0.90 -28.38 12.76
N ASN A 191 -0.08 -28.28 13.64
CA ASN A 191 -1.50 -28.47 13.36
C ASN A 191 -2.24 -27.13 13.12
N TYR A 192 -1.62 -26.00 13.44
CA TYR A 192 -2.24 -24.69 13.29
C TYR A 192 -2.28 -24.24 11.84
N ILE A 193 -3.37 -23.57 11.46
CA ILE A 193 -3.60 -23.08 10.10
C ILE A 193 -3.79 -21.55 10.14
N PRO A 194 -3.06 -20.76 9.34
CA PRO A 194 -3.28 -19.32 9.27
C PRO A 194 -4.64 -18.99 8.66
N VAL A 195 -5.32 -17.99 9.20
CA VAL A 195 -6.67 -17.55 8.77
C VAL A 195 -6.63 -16.11 8.25
N SER A 196 -5.92 -15.22 8.92
CA SER A 196 -5.78 -13.82 8.49
C SER A 196 -4.52 -13.19 9.08
N VAL A 197 -4.02 -12.15 8.40
CA VAL A 197 -2.95 -11.28 8.91
C VAL A 197 -3.49 -9.85 8.98
N LYS A 198 -3.29 -9.15 10.10
CA LYS A 198 -3.85 -7.80 10.34
C LYS A 198 -2.82 -6.70 10.09
N VAL A 199 -2.22 -6.69 8.91
CA VAL A 199 -1.25 -5.65 8.50
C VAL A 199 -1.95 -4.39 7.95
N SER A 200 -3.22 -4.46 7.52
CA SER A 200 -3.91 -3.39 6.81
C SER A 200 -4.42 -2.21 7.67
N SER A 201 -4.23 -2.25 8.99
CA SER A 201 -4.69 -1.20 9.91
C SER A 201 -3.52 -0.47 10.58
N MET A 202 -2.80 -1.15 11.47
CA MET A 202 -1.71 -0.57 12.25
C MET A 202 -0.85 -1.71 12.77
N LEU A 203 0.45 -1.49 12.92
CA LEU A 203 1.32 -2.38 13.68
C LEU A 203 1.19 -2.06 15.17
N LEU A 204 1.22 -3.08 16.02
CA LEU A 204 0.98 -2.89 17.46
C LEU A 204 2.31 -2.62 18.16
N ASP A 205 2.63 -1.35 18.38
CA ASP A 205 3.70 -0.95 19.31
C ASP A 205 3.21 -1.13 20.74
N THR A 206 4.05 -1.75 21.58
CA THR A 206 3.63 -2.16 22.93
C THR A 206 4.58 -1.67 24.01
N ASP A 207 4.13 -1.76 25.25
CA ASP A 207 4.84 -1.29 26.45
C ASP A 207 6.16 -2.00 26.71
N ASP A 208 6.37 -3.18 26.12
CA ASP A 208 7.64 -3.90 26.18
C ASP A 208 8.69 -3.38 25.18
N GLY A 209 8.35 -2.35 24.40
CA GLY A 209 9.23 -1.73 23.40
C GLY A 209 9.32 -2.52 22.10
N GLU A 210 8.53 -3.58 21.93
CA GLU A 210 8.46 -4.36 20.70
C GLU A 210 7.18 -4.05 19.90
N THR A 211 7.27 -4.34 18.60
CA THR A 211 6.18 -4.17 17.64
C THR A 211 5.66 -5.54 17.21
N TYR A 212 4.34 -5.70 17.15
CA TYR A 212 3.69 -6.96 16.80
C TYR A 212 2.69 -6.84 15.64
N ILE A 213 2.60 -7.90 14.85
CA ILE A 213 1.55 -8.10 13.83
C ILE A 213 0.58 -9.19 14.32
N PRO A 214 -0.72 -8.90 14.42
CA PRO A 214 -1.70 -9.92 14.76
C PRO A 214 -1.93 -10.91 13.61
N ILE A 215 -1.96 -12.19 13.94
CA ILE A 215 -2.27 -13.29 13.02
C ILE A 215 -3.41 -14.11 13.62
N ASP A 216 -4.53 -14.22 12.90
CA ASP A 216 -5.60 -15.13 13.30
C ASP A 216 -5.23 -16.55 12.87
N ILE A 217 -5.32 -17.49 13.80
CA ILE A 217 -4.87 -18.87 13.65
C ILE A 217 -6.03 -19.80 14.03
N LEU A 218 -6.34 -20.76 13.17
CA LEU A 218 -7.23 -21.86 13.49
C LEU A 218 -6.46 -22.88 14.33
N VAL A 219 -6.89 -23.06 15.58
CA VAL A 219 -6.23 -23.93 16.56
C VAL A 219 -6.92 -25.28 16.72
N ASP A 220 -8.23 -25.33 16.50
CA ASP A 220 -9.02 -26.56 16.59
C ASP A 220 -10.28 -26.46 15.71
N LYS A 221 -10.80 -27.62 15.31
CA LYS A 221 -12.06 -27.78 14.60
C LYS A 221 -12.86 -28.90 15.28
N LYS A 222 -14.05 -28.58 15.78
CA LYS A 222 -14.94 -29.56 16.42
C LYS A 222 -16.21 -29.74 15.62
N ASP A 223 -16.51 -30.97 15.23
CA ASP A 223 -17.76 -31.30 14.57
C ASP A 223 -18.81 -31.71 15.62
N LYS A 224 -19.91 -30.97 15.67
CA LYS A 224 -21.07 -31.25 16.52
C LYS A 224 -22.18 -31.86 15.66
N TYR A 225 -22.46 -33.13 15.90
CA TYR A 225 -23.56 -33.83 15.25
C TYR A 225 -24.87 -33.44 15.94
N ILE A 226 -25.76 -32.76 15.23
CA ILE A 226 -27.08 -32.40 15.71
C ILE A 226 -28.08 -33.36 15.07
N VAL A 227 -28.79 -34.08 15.93
CA VAL A 227 -29.80 -35.07 15.55
C VAL A 227 -31.16 -34.53 15.97
N GLU A 228 -31.97 -34.16 14.98
CA GLU A 228 -33.37 -33.78 15.12
C GLU A 228 -34.25 -34.90 14.52
N PRO A 229 -35.52 -35.06 14.94
CA PRO A 229 -36.41 -36.06 14.34
C PRO A 229 -36.53 -35.86 12.83
N GLY A 230 -35.98 -36.80 12.05
CA GLY A 230 -35.96 -36.75 10.59
C GLY A 230 -34.82 -35.93 9.96
N ASN A 231 -33.90 -35.36 10.73
CA ASN A 231 -32.80 -34.56 10.21
C ASN A 231 -31.50 -34.75 11.01
N ILE A 232 -30.40 -35.11 10.34
CA ILE A 232 -29.06 -35.17 10.94
C ILE A 232 -28.19 -34.17 10.19
N TYR A 233 -27.64 -33.19 10.89
CA TYR A 233 -26.67 -32.27 10.31
C TYR A 233 -25.46 -32.10 11.21
N VAL A 234 -24.32 -31.81 10.58
CA VAL A 234 -23.05 -31.57 11.26
C VAL A 234 -22.81 -30.07 11.33
N GLN A 235 -22.70 -29.54 12.54
CA GLN A 235 -22.27 -28.17 12.79
C GLN A 235 -20.80 -28.18 13.16
N THR A 236 -19.94 -27.67 12.28
CA THR A 236 -18.51 -27.49 12.59
C THR A 236 -18.30 -26.19 13.37
N GLU A 237 -17.74 -26.29 14.56
CA GLU A 237 -17.20 -25.18 15.34
C GLU A 237 -15.71 -25.00 15.03
N TYR A 238 -15.35 -23.83 14.50
CA TYR A 238 -13.96 -23.44 14.26
C TYR A 238 -13.46 -22.63 15.46
N GLN A 239 -12.41 -23.11 16.13
CA GLN A 239 -11.78 -22.38 17.23
C GLN A 239 -10.58 -21.61 16.68
N SER A 240 -10.71 -20.30 16.59
CA SER A 240 -9.64 -19.39 16.19
C SER A 240 -9.11 -18.61 17.38
N ARG A 241 -7.81 -18.31 17.35
CA ARG A 241 -7.13 -17.42 18.31
C ARG A 241 -6.21 -16.47 17.55
N THR A 242 -6.04 -15.26 18.08
CA THR A 242 -5.10 -14.28 17.51
C THR A 242 -3.76 -14.37 18.21
N GLY A 243 -2.72 -14.76 17.47
CA GLY A 243 -1.33 -14.70 17.90
C GLY A 243 -0.71 -13.34 17.59
N LEU A 244 0.32 -12.97 18.34
CA LEU A 244 1.11 -11.75 18.17
C LEU A 244 2.47 -12.15 17.59
N MET A 245 2.71 -11.83 16.31
CA MET A 245 4.01 -12.04 15.66
C MET A 245 4.93 -10.86 15.94
N ASN A 246 6.05 -11.08 16.62
CA ASN A 246 7.07 -10.05 16.79
C ASN A 246 7.71 -9.72 15.42
N VAL A 247 7.73 -8.45 15.01
CA VAL A 247 8.19 -8.05 13.66
C VAL A 247 9.70 -8.25 13.44
N LYS A 248 10.50 -8.28 14.51
CA LYS A 248 11.96 -8.37 14.45
C LYS A 248 12.43 -9.80 14.24
N ASP A 249 11.84 -10.78 14.92
CA ASP A 249 12.27 -12.17 14.82
C ASP A 249 11.26 -13.12 14.12
N GLY A 250 9.99 -12.70 13.97
CA GLY A 250 8.93 -13.47 13.32
C GLY A 250 8.31 -14.54 14.19
N LYS A 251 8.63 -14.60 15.49
CA LYS A 251 8.02 -15.56 16.41
C LYS A 251 6.63 -15.12 16.81
N ILE A 252 5.73 -16.10 16.94
CA ILE A 252 4.35 -15.89 17.35
C ILE A 252 4.17 -16.34 18.80
N ALA A 253 3.56 -15.49 19.60
CA ALA A 253 3.13 -15.81 20.96
C ALA A 253 1.68 -15.40 21.19
N TRP A 254 1.01 -16.03 22.16
CA TRP A 254 -0.36 -15.62 22.56
C TRP A 254 -0.40 -14.34 23.39
N LYS A 255 0.75 -13.98 23.97
CA LYS A 255 0.94 -12.83 24.84
C LYS A 255 2.26 -12.14 24.51
N THR A 256 2.33 -10.83 24.74
CA THR A 256 3.56 -10.05 24.72
C THR A 256 4.51 -10.51 25.83
N SER A 257 5.75 -10.01 25.81
CA SER A 257 6.69 -10.27 26.91
C SER A 257 6.24 -9.62 28.23
N SER A 258 5.45 -8.55 28.16
CA SER A 258 4.74 -7.94 29.30
C SER A 258 3.52 -8.74 29.79
N GLY A 259 3.16 -9.84 29.13
CA GLY A 259 2.09 -10.75 29.55
C GLY A 259 0.67 -10.36 29.09
N LYS A 260 0.56 -9.34 28.24
CA LYS A 260 -0.70 -8.84 27.67
C LYS A 260 -1.13 -9.67 26.47
N ASP A 261 -2.42 -9.97 26.38
CA ASP A 261 -2.98 -10.64 25.20
C ASP A 261 -3.35 -9.66 24.08
N TYR A 262 -3.70 -10.19 22.90
CA TYR A 262 -4.10 -9.36 21.75
C TYR A 262 -5.22 -8.36 22.04
N LYS A 263 -6.22 -8.70 22.85
CA LYS A 263 -7.34 -7.79 23.12
C LYS A 263 -6.89 -6.61 23.97
N GLN A 264 -6.03 -6.87 24.95
CA GLN A 264 -5.43 -5.82 25.78
C GLN A 264 -4.56 -4.91 24.93
N VAL A 265 -3.64 -5.48 24.13
CA VAL A 265 -2.74 -4.71 23.26
C VAL A 265 -3.53 -3.89 22.22
N GLN A 266 -4.53 -4.50 21.57
CA GLN A 266 -5.36 -3.78 20.60
C GLN A 266 -6.13 -2.62 21.24
N LYS A 267 -6.65 -2.81 22.46
CA LYS A 267 -7.37 -1.76 23.18
C LYS A 267 -6.43 -0.59 23.48
N GLU A 268 -5.27 -0.88 24.08
CA GLU A 268 -4.26 0.13 24.42
C GLU A 268 -3.75 0.86 23.18
N SER A 269 -3.45 0.12 22.10
CA SER A 269 -3.04 0.70 20.82
C SER A 269 -4.10 1.62 20.23
N ARG A 270 -5.39 1.25 20.28
CA ARG A 270 -6.49 2.11 19.80
C ARG A 270 -6.73 3.34 20.67
N GLU A 271 -6.58 3.21 21.99
CA GLU A 271 -6.67 4.34 22.91
C GLU A 271 -5.52 5.31 22.66
N ASN A 272 -4.30 4.80 22.52
CA ASN A 272 -3.13 5.59 22.15
C ASN A 272 -3.30 6.25 20.76
N ASP A 273 -3.70 5.50 19.74
CA ASP A 273 -3.87 6.00 18.37
C ASP A 273 -4.90 7.14 18.31
N LYS A 274 -6.07 7.00 18.96
CA LYS A 274 -7.05 8.09 19.08
C LYS A 274 -6.52 9.31 19.82
N ASP A 275 -5.72 9.08 20.85
CA ASP A 275 -5.10 10.15 21.65
C ASP A 275 -3.92 10.82 20.92
N LEU A 276 -3.32 10.17 19.92
CA LEU A 276 -2.15 10.65 19.17
C LEU A 276 -2.56 11.28 17.85
N HIS A 277 -3.53 10.70 17.14
CA HIS A 277 -3.98 11.13 15.82
C HIS A 277 -5.43 11.67 15.84
N PRO A 278 -5.68 12.90 16.36
CA PRO A 278 -7.01 13.52 16.31
C PRO A 278 -7.48 13.80 14.86
N PHE A 279 -6.60 13.59 13.88
CA PHE A 279 -6.76 13.86 12.46
C PHE A 279 -7.15 12.64 11.61
N GLU A 280 -7.76 11.60 12.20
CA GLU A 280 -8.31 10.44 11.45
C GLU A 280 -9.52 10.83 10.56
N TYR A 281 -9.34 11.72 9.58
CA TYR A 281 -10.40 12.14 8.67
C TYR A 281 -9.89 12.41 7.26
N ASN A 282 -10.78 12.18 6.30
CA ASN A 282 -10.62 12.61 4.91
C ASN A 282 -10.71 14.15 4.87
N PHE A 283 -9.58 14.82 4.63
CA PHE A 283 -9.60 16.25 4.40
C PHE A 283 -10.09 16.55 2.97
N GLU A 284 -10.79 17.68 2.82
CA GLU A 284 -11.21 18.25 1.54
C GLU A 284 -11.78 17.24 0.52
N ARG A 285 -12.91 16.60 0.85
CA ARG A 285 -13.60 15.65 -0.06
C ARG A 285 -12.74 14.46 -0.53
N GLY A 286 -11.72 14.05 0.24
CA GLY A 286 -10.90 12.86 -0.03
C GLY A 286 -9.61 13.13 -0.81
N GLN A 287 -9.13 14.38 -0.80
CA GLN A 287 -7.86 14.79 -1.42
C GLN A 287 -6.62 14.46 -0.57
N LEU A 288 -6.81 14.41 0.75
CA LEU A 288 -5.82 13.95 1.72
C LEU A 288 -6.50 12.98 2.68
N GLN A 289 -5.86 11.85 2.91
CA GLN A 289 -6.31 10.85 3.86
C GLN A 289 -5.14 10.50 4.77
N LEU A 290 -5.22 10.92 6.03
CA LEU A 290 -4.30 10.53 7.08
C LEU A 290 -4.95 9.41 7.90
N GLN A 291 -4.32 8.24 7.94
CA GLN A 291 -4.77 7.10 8.73
C GLN A 291 -3.57 6.38 9.33
N HIS A 292 -3.57 6.18 10.65
CA HIS A 292 -2.52 5.45 11.38
C HIS A 292 -1.10 5.93 11.02
N SER A 293 -0.84 7.24 11.13
CA SER A 293 0.45 7.87 10.76
C SER A 293 0.88 7.63 9.31
N ARG A 294 -0.05 7.35 8.40
CA ARG A 294 0.18 7.24 6.96
C ARG A 294 -0.70 8.21 6.19
N LEU A 295 -0.07 9.05 5.39
CA LEU A 295 -0.74 10.00 4.53
C LEU A 295 -0.80 9.49 3.08
N LEU A 296 -2.00 9.48 2.53
CA LEU A 296 -2.26 9.34 1.11
C LEU A 296 -2.61 10.73 0.55
N PHE A 297 -1.85 11.16 -0.46
CA PHE A 297 -2.07 12.40 -1.20
C PHE A 297 -2.61 12.11 -2.59
N THR A 298 -3.75 12.69 -2.92
CA THR A 298 -4.52 12.33 -4.11
C THR A 298 -4.92 13.54 -4.96
N ASP A 299 -4.63 14.77 -4.50
CA ASP A 299 -4.90 15.98 -5.25
C ASP A 299 -3.91 16.14 -6.43
N ARG A 300 -4.37 15.77 -7.62
CA ARG A 300 -3.75 16.12 -8.91
C ARG A 300 -4.42 17.31 -9.59
N SER A 301 -5.49 17.85 -9.00
CA SER A 301 -6.54 18.57 -9.73
C SER A 301 -6.11 19.93 -10.25
N ASP A 302 -5.00 20.50 -9.77
CA ASP A 302 -4.59 21.83 -10.18
C ASP A 302 -3.06 22.01 -10.21
N GLU A 303 -2.43 21.73 -11.35
CA GLU A 303 -1.00 22.01 -11.61
C GLU A 303 -0.65 23.50 -11.47
N THR A 304 -1.66 24.36 -11.40
CA THR A 304 -1.53 25.81 -11.20
C THR A 304 -1.41 26.22 -9.73
N LYS A 305 -1.69 25.32 -8.78
CA LYS A 305 -1.47 25.58 -7.34
C LYS A 305 0.03 25.54 -7.04
N ASP A 306 0.54 26.63 -6.50
CA ASP A 306 1.90 26.70 -5.93
C ASP A 306 1.92 25.89 -4.62
N ILE A 307 2.20 24.58 -4.72
CA ILE A 307 2.28 23.66 -3.59
C ILE A 307 3.71 23.77 -3.00
N PRO A 308 3.88 24.24 -1.76
CA PRO A 308 5.21 24.41 -1.15
C PRO A 308 6.05 23.13 -1.17
N LEU A 309 5.44 21.95 -0.98
CA LEU A 309 6.11 20.66 -1.05
C LEU A 309 6.83 20.43 -2.39
N LYS A 310 6.26 20.85 -3.51
CA LYS A 310 6.88 20.72 -4.85
C LYS A 310 8.19 21.48 -4.93
N THR A 311 8.25 22.63 -4.29
CA THR A 311 9.44 23.47 -4.23
C THR A 311 10.44 22.92 -3.23
N LEU A 312 10.03 22.62 -1.99
CA LEU A 312 10.93 22.28 -0.89
C LEU A 312 11.43 20.83 -0.92
N TYR A 313 10.59 19.91 -1.39
CA TYR A 313 10.89 18.49 -1.51
C TYR A 313 10.41 17.93 -2.87
N PRO A 314 11.03 18.35 -3.98
CA PRO A 314 10.57 17.99 -5.33
C PRO A 314 10.51 16.47 -5.56
N LYS A 315 11.43 15.71 -4.94
CA LYS A 315 11.41 14.24 -5.02
C LYS A 315 10.25 13.63 -4.24
N VAL A 316 9.96 14.11 -3.03
CA VAL A 316 8.80 13.65 -2.24
C VAL A 316 7.50 13.97 -2.96
N TYR A 317 7.37 15.20 -3.46
CA TYR A 317 6.22 15.59 -4.27
C TYR A 317 6.06 14.68 -5.50
N SER A 318 7.14 14.40 -6.23
CA SER A 318 7.11 13.50 -7.39
C SER A 318 6.74 12.05 -7.05
N ILE A 319 7.07 11.57 -5.84
CA ILE A 319 6.63 10.25 -5.35
C ILE A 319 5.14 10.30 -5.04
N LEU A 320 4.72 11.26 -4.21
CA LEU A 320 3.33 11.36 -3.74
C LEU A 320 2.34 11.70 -4.86
N SER A 321 2.76 12.46 -5.88
CA SER A 321 1.91 12.76 -7.06
C SER A 321 1.51 11.51 -7.84
N LYS A 322 2.25 10.40 -7.68
CA LYS A 322 1.92 9.09 -8.29
C LYS A 322 0.90 8.31 -7.46
N GLY A 323 0.48 8.79 -6.29
CA GLY A 323 -0.57 8.16 -5.49
C GLY A 323 -1.89 8.10 -6.26
N ASN A 324 -2.40 6.90 -6.51
CA ASN A 324 -3.66 6.68 -7.23
C ASN A 324 -4.74 6.29 -6.22
N ASN A 325 -5.64 7.22 -5.87
CA ASN A 325 -6.93 6.85 -5.31
C ASN A 325 -7.93 6.69 -6.47
N PRO A 326 -8.68 5.57 -6.57
CA PRO A 326 -9.72 5.39 -7.58
C PRO A 326 -10.81 6.47 -7.57
N THR A 327 -10.94 7.25 -6.49
CA THR A 327 -11.93 8.33 -6.39
C THR A 327 -11.42 9.71 -6.81
N THR A 328 -10.14 9.85 -7.20
CA THR A 328 -9.51 11.17 -7.45
C THR A 328 -8.82 11.29 -8.81
N VAL A 329 -8.99 10.31 -9.70
CA VAL A 329 -8.58 10.41 -11.10
C VAL A 329 -9.30 11.58 -11.77
N LYS A 330 -8.58 12.38 -12.56
CA LYS A 330 -9.19 13.46 -13.35
C LYS A 330 -10.17 12.87 -14.36
N TRP A 331 -11.17 13.65 -14.74
CA TRP A 331 -12.08 13.29 -15.84
C TRP A 331 -11.26 12.97 -17.11
N GLY A 332 -11.33 11.72 -17.58
CA GLY A 332 -10.60 11.25 -18.77
C GLY A 332 -9.27 10.55 -18.49
N GLU A 333 -8.80 10.49 -17.25
CA GLU A 333 -7.63 9.68 -16.85
C GLU A 333 -8.06 8.27 -16.43
N GLU A 334 -7.31 7.25 -16.90
CA GLU A 334 -7.50 5.88 -16.44
C GLU A 334 -6.84 5.67 -15.08
N TYR A 335 -7.57 5.02 -14.16
CA TYR A 335 -7.00 4.57 -12.91
C TYR A 335 -5.86 3.57 -13.17
N THR A 336 -4.66 3.86 -12.68
CA THR A 336 -3.52 2.94 -12.80
C THR A 336 -3.57 1.91 -11.68
N LYS A 337 -4.03 0.71 -12.02
CA LYS A 337 -4.03 -0.43 -11.09
C LYS A 337 -2.61 -0.85 -10.78
N GLY A 338 -2.38 -1.07 -9.50
CA GLY A 338 -1.14 -1.61 -8.97
C GLY A 338 -0.02 -0.61 -8.70
N GLU A 339 -0.31 0.70 -8.68
CA GLU A 339 0.64 1.74 -8.29
C GLU A 339 0.05 2.65 -7.22
N ASN A 340 0.71 2.75 -6.07
CA ASN A 340 0.31 3.63 -4.96
C ASN A 340 1.52 4.34 -4.38
N ALA A 341 1.31 5.50 -3.76
CA ALA A 341 2.34 6.20 -3.01
C ALA A 341 1.79 6.68 -1.67
N TYR A 342 2.60 6.57 -0.63
CA TYR A 342 2.25 7.00 0.72
C TYR A 342 3.41 7.73 1.35
N LEU A 343 3.10 8.69 2.21
CA LEU A 343 4.03 9.19 3.21
C LEU A 343 3.75 8.46 4.53
N TYR A 344 4.79 7.92 5.14
CA TYR A 344 4.71 7.31 6.46
C TYR A 344 5.40 8.23 7.46
N PHE A 345 4.69 8.65 8.49
CA PHE A 345 5.23 9.30 9.67
C PHE A 345 5.85 8.23 10.57
N LEU A 346 7.04 8.51 11.07
CA LEU A 346 7.93 7.59 11.80
C LEU A 346 8.36 8.24 13.12
N GLY A 347 8.68 7.39 14.08
CA GLY A 347 8.93 7.79 15.46
C GLY A 347 7.65 8.09 16.23
N PRO A 348 7.79 8.53 17.49
CA PRO A 348 6.66 8.98 18.30
C PRO A 348 5.91 10.11 17.62
N GLU A 349 4.59 10.11 17.75
CA GLU A 349 3.74 11.14 17.14
C GLU A 349 4.18 12.55 17.53
N ASP A 350 4.26 13.41 16.52
CA ASP A 350 4.63 14.82 16.64
C ASP A 350 3.62 15.65 15.84
N LEU A 351 2.47 15.95 16.48
CA LEU A 351 1.41 16.71 15.83
C LEU A 351 1.87 18.04 15.25
N ASN A 352 2.89 18.66 15.86
CA ASN A 352 3.43 19.90 15.34
C ASN A 352 4.09 19.69 13.97
N PHE A 353 4.87 18.60 13.84
CA PHE A 353 5.44 18.13 12.59
C PHE A 353 4.35 17.70 11.60
N ASP A 354 3.39 16.89 11.99
CA ASP A 354 2.36 16.35 11.11
C ASP A 354 1.51 17.47 10.51
N ILE A 355 1.01 18.39 11.34
CA ILE A 355 0.26 19.57 10.90
C ILE A 355 1.12 20.43 9.98
N SER A 356 2.41 20.67 10.32
CA SER A 356 3.26 21.48 9.44
C SER A 356 3.62 20.80 8.13
N PHE A 357 3.70 19.48 8.08
CA PHE A 357 3.83 18.77 6.82
C PHE A 357 2.56 18.95 5.98
N LEU A 358 1.39 18.82 6.59
CA LEU A 358 0.11 19.01 5.90
C LEU A 358 -0.02 20.43 5.34
N GLU A 359 0.44 21.46 6.07
CA GLU A 359 0.50 22.85 5.57
C GLU A 359 1.31 22.96 4.25
N LEU A 360 2.34 22.13 4.03
CA LEU A 360 3.13 22.13 2.78
C LEU A 360 2.36 21.61 1.55
N LEU A 361 1.23 20.92 1.77
CA LEU A 361 0.38 20.39 0.71
C LEU A 361 -0.65 21.42 0.24
N TYR A 362 -0.78 22.54 0.95
CA TYR A 362 -1.73 23.61 0.68
C TYR A 362 -1.04 24.93 0.35
N LYS A 363 -1.68 25.76 -0.48
CA LYS A 363 -1.26 27.14 -0.73
C LYS A 363 -1.93 28.04 0.31
N VAL A 364 -1.17 28.73 1.15
CA VAL A 364 -1.70 29.81 2.00
C VAL A 364 -1.98 31.03 1.11
N PRO A 365 -3.23 31.50 0.97
CA PRO A 365 -3.53 32.64 0.11
C PRO A 365 -3.00 33.97 0.69
N GLU A 366 -2.60 34.88 -0.20
CA GLU A 366 -1.92 36.18 0.02
C GLU A 366 -2.67 37.22 0.89
N GLN A 367 -3.86 36.95 1.43
CA GLN A 367 -4.61 37.95 2.21
C GLN A 367 -5.10 37.44 3.58
N ARG A 368 -4.77 38.25 4.59
CA ARG A 368 -5.06 38.13 6.03
C ARG A 368 -6.46 37.60 6.35
N SER A 369 -6.50 36.82 7.43
CA SER A 369 -7.63 36.65 8.35
C SER A 369 -8.99 36.39 7.68
N GLY A 370 -9.22 35.12 7.32
CA GLY A 370 -10.53 34.64 6.83
C GLY A 370 -10.49 34.32 5.34
N GLY A 371 -9.96 33.14 4.96
CA GLY A 371 -9.71 32.85 3.55
C GLY A 371 -9.49 31.38 3.21
N TRP A 372 -10.45 30.54 3.55
CA TRP A 372 -10.76 29.25 2.92
C TRP A 372 -9.80 28.04 2.93
N TYR A 373 -8.50 28.12 3.24
CA TYR A 373 -7.55 26.99 3.03
C TYR A 373 -6.51 26.75 4.15
N ASP A 374 -6.95 26.57 5.40
CA ASP A 374 -6.10 25.98 6.45
C ASP A 374 -6.47 24.49 6.58
N VAL A 375 -5.50 23.59 6.71
CA VAL A 375 -5.78 22.14 6.85
C VAL A 375 -6.63 21.84 8.09
N LEU A 376 -6.55 22.70 9.10
CA LEU A 376 -7.31 22.60 10.33
C LEU A 376 -8.61 23.42 10.31
N ARG A 377 -9.01 23.97 9.17
CA ARG A 377 -10.21 24.82 9.12
C ARG A 377 -11.46 24.05 9.52
N TYR A 378 -12.18 24.57 10.51
CA TYR A 378 -13.34 23.93 11.14
C TYR A 378 -13.03 22.54 11.73
N HIS A 379 -11.76 22.28 12.07
CA HIS A 379 -11.40 21.05 12.73
C HIS A 379 -11.99 21.05 14.14
N LYS A 380 -12.90 20.11 14.39
CA LYS A 380 -13.55 19.93 15.68
C LYS A 380 -12.62 19.22 16.63
N ILE A 381 -12.33 19.85 17.75
CA ILE A 381 -11.65 19.27 18.91
C ILE A 381 -12.74 18.85 19.90
N PRO A 382 -13.00 17.54 20.05
CA PRO A 382 -13.95 17.04 21.05
C PRO A 382 -13.59 17.48 22.47
N ALA A 383 -14.60 17.59 23.33
CA ALA A 383 -14.45 17.93 24.74
C ALA A 383 -13.43 17.03 25.46
N GLU A 384 -13.39 15.73 25.14
CA GLU A 384 -12.42 14.80 25.72
C GLU A 384 -10.97 15.14 25.38
N PHE A 385 -10.71 15.90 24.31
CA PHE A 385 -9.38 16.28 23.83
C PHE A 385 -9.03 17.76 24.07
N SER A 386 -9.91 18.54 24.71
CA SER A 386 -9.67 19.94 25.02
C SER A 386 -9.13 20.17 26.43
N LYS A 387 -8.29 21.20 26.62
CA LYS A 387 -7.73 21.64 27.92
C LYS A 387 -8.83 22.01 28.93
N ASP A 388 -9.93 22.56 28.45
CA ASP A 388 -11.03 23.07 29.27
C ASP A 388 -12.25 22.13 29.34
N GLY A 389 -12.14 20.94 28.74
CA GLY A 389 -13.24 19.96 28.69
C GLY A 389 -14.45 20.41 27.85
N GLN A 390 -14.30 21.44 27.02
CA GLN A 390 -15.33 21.89 26.07
C GLN A 390 -14.95 21.55 24.63
N GLU A 391 -15.96 21.45 23.77
CA GLU A 391 -15.74 21.27 22.34
C GLU A 391 -15.32 22.59 21.70
N HIS A 392 -14.28 22.55 20.85
CA HIS A 392 -13.79 23.72 20.12
C HIS A 392 -13.72 23.46 18.63
N LEU A 393 -13.83 24.53 17.83
CA LEU A 393 -13.50 24.51 16.42
C LEU A 393 -12.19 25.26 16.23
N ALA A 394 -11.13 24.55 15.90
CA ALA A 394 -9.91 25.17 15.44
C ALA A 394 -10.09 25.61 13.97
N ASN A 395 -9.56 26.78 13.63
CA ASN A 395 -9.50 27.24 12.24
C ASN A 395 -8.08 27.31 11.70
N ASN A 396 -7.09 27.11 12.56
CA ASN A 396 -5.68 27.15 12.25
C ASN A 396 -4.85 26.43 13.32
N LYS A 397 -3.57 26.23 13.03
CA LYS A 397 -2.61 25.59 13.93
C LYS A 397 -2.52 26.25 15.31
N LYS A 398 -2.57 27.59 15.39
CA LYS A 398 -2.48 28.31 16.67
C LYS A 398 -3.70 28.04 17.55
N GLU A 399 -4.91 28.15 16.99
CA GLU A 399 -6.16 27.83 17.69
C GLU A 399 -6.20 26.36 18.10
N PHE A 400 -5.71 25.45 17.25
CA PHE A 400 -5.65 24.03 17.59
C PHE A 400 -4.82 23.79 18.86
N PHE A 401 -3.57 24.28 18.91
CA PHE A 401 -2.73 24.11 20.10
C PHE A 401 -3.17 24.96 21.31
N GLN A 402 -3.97 26.00 21.10
CA GLN A 402 -4.59 26.74 22.19
C GLN A 402 -5.53 25.85 22.99
N TYR A 403 -6.42 25.12 22.31
CA TYR A 403 -7.47 24.32 22.94
C TYR A 403 -7.08 22.85 23.18
N PHE A 404 -6.25 22.24 22.34
CA PHE A 404 -5.93 20.82 22.43
C PHE A 404 -5.14 20.47 23.71
N LYS A 405 -5.65 19.52 24.50
CA LYS A 405 -5.19 19.22 25.88
C LYS A 405 -3.77 18.69 26.00
N LYS A 406 -3.28 18.04 24.95
CA LYS A 406 -2.05 17.25 25.03
C LYS A 406 -0.88 18.12 24.58
N GLU A 407 0.05 18.33 25.51
CA GLU A 407 1.43 18.66 25.17
C GLU A 407 2.05 17.38 24.59
N LEU A 408 1.69 17.03 23.35
CA LEU A 408 2.42 15.97 22.65
C LEU A 408 3.87 16.41 22.56
N ASN A 409 4.77 15.44 22.73
CA ASN A 409 6.21 15.56 22.54
C ASN A 409 6.50 16.54 21.42
N GLN A 410 6.75 17.80 21.79
CA GLN A 410 7.33 18.78 20.90
C GLN A 410 8.71 18.23 20.67
N SER A 411 8.86 17.43 19.62
CA SER A 411 10.13 16.79 19.32
C SER A 411 11.23 17.84 19.40
N GLN A 412 12.36 17.46 20.01
CA GLN A 412 13.53 18.33 19.97
C GLN A 412 14.01 18.51 18.51
N ASP A 413 13.91 17.50 17.64
CA ASP A 413 14.20 17.62 16.20
C ASP A 413 12.99 18.12 15.36
N THR A 414 12.34 19.18 15.82
CA THR A 414 11.40 19.98 14.98
C THR A 414 12.15 20.92 14.05
N THR A 415 13.47 21.00 14.15
CA THR A 415 14.26 22.09 13.58
C THR A 415 14.17 22.14 12.08
N GLU A 416 14.29 21.02 11.35
CA GLU A 416 14.18 21.06 9.88
C GLU A 416 12.82 21.64 9.44
N PHE A 417 11.72 21.24 10.09
CA PHE A 417 10.37 21.71 9.74
C PHE A 417 10.05 23.10 10.24
N SER A 418 10.48 23.44 11.45
CA SER A 418 10.40 24.79 11.96
C SER A 418 11.17 25.75 11.06
N LEU A 419 12.36 25.36 10.57
CA LEU A 419 13.11 26.13 9.58
C LEU A 419 12.35 26.30 8.28
N LEU A 420 11.76 25.24 7.72
CA LEU A 420 10.92 25.34 6.52
C LEU A 420 9.75 26.31 6.72
N ARG A 421 9.05 26.20 7.84
CA ARG A 421 7.93 27.07 8.18
C ARG A 421 8.39 28.51 8.28
N ARG A 422 9.49 28.78 9.01
CA ARG A 422 10.07 30.14 9.10
C ARG A 422 10.46 30.69 7.73
N LEU A 423 11.06 29.88 6.88
CA LEU A 423 11.40 30.28 5.51
C LEU A 423 10.18 30.62 4.67
N TYR A 424 9.12 29.82 4.78
CA TYR A 424 7.86 30.09 4.09
C TYR A 424 7.18 31.36 4.62
N GLU A 425 7.15 31.56 5.94
CA GLU A 425 6.65 32.78 6.58
C GLU A 425 7.42 34.00 6.04
N VAL A 426 8.75 33.95 6.04
CA VAL A 426 9.60 35.05 5.57
C VAL A 426 9.45 35.32 4.06
N GLN A 427 9.33 34.29 3.23
CA GLN A 427 9.16 34.44 1.78
C GLN A 427 7.84 35.12 1.40
N ASN A 428 6.75 34.82 2.10
CA ASN A 428 5.42 35.34 1.77
C ASN A 428 5.07 36.63 2.52
N TYR A 429 5.59 36.83 3.72
CA TYR A 429 5.43 38.06 4.48
C TYR A 429 6.65 38.97 4.26
N VAL A 430 6.65 39.71 3.14
CA VAL A 430 7.64 40.79 2.85
C VAL A 430 7.70 41.84 3.99
N VAL A 431 6.76 41.82 4.93
CA VAL A 431 6.63 42.75 6.06
C VAL A 431 7.11 42.16 7.41
N SER A 432 7.44 40.86 7.53
CA SER A 432 7.89 40.28 8.83
C SER A 432 9.40 40.27 9.04
N ARG A 433 10.18 40.85 8.12
CA ARG A 433 11.62 41.09 8.32
C ARG A 433 11.89 42.18 9.36
N ASP A 434 10.82 42.75 9.92
CA ASP A 434 10.83 43.67 11.03
C ASP A 434 11.48 42.99 12.25
N PHE A 435 12.72 43.40 12.55
CA PHE A 435 13.49 43.18 13.79
C PHE A 435 14.34 41.90 13.95
N GLY A 436 14.65 41.16 12.88
CA GLY A 436 15.64 40.07 12.96
C GLY A 436 15.22 38.90 13.87
N GLN A 437 13.92 38.61 13.97
CA GLN A 437 13.35 37.53 14.79
C GLN A 437 12.74 36.40 13.94
N SER A 438 13.20 36.23 12.69
CA SER A 438 12.69 35.21 11.76
C SER A 438 12.77 33.79 12.34
N PHE A 439 13.81 33.52 13.14
CA PHE A 439 14.01 32.25 13.84
C PHE A 439 13.75 32.31 15.35
N GLY A 440 13.06 33.35 15.84
CA GLY A 440 12.75 33.50 17.26
C GLY A 440 12.01 32.30 17.85
N ASP A 441 12.34 31.97 19.09
CA ASP A 441 11.86 30.83 19.88
C ASP A 441 12.13 29.44 19.27
N LEU A 442 13.06 29.36 18.30
CA LEU A 442 13.44 28.09 17.69
C LEU A 442 14.38 27.31 18.62
N THR A 443 14.04 26.05 18.90
CA THR A 443 14.98 25.12 19.55
C THR A 443 15.82 24.41 18.49
N ILE A 444 17.15 24.48 18.63
CA ILE A 444 18.14 23.83 17.79
C ILE A 444 18.79 22.69 18.59
N PRO A 445 18.58 21.42 18.23
CA PRO A 445 19.23 20.28 18.84
C PRO A 445 20.74 20.27 18.69
N ALA A 446 21.40 19.56 19.59
CA ALA A 446 22.86 19.39 19.61
C ALA A 446 23.44 18.87 18.29
N GLU A 447 22.70 18.01 17.60
CA GLU A 447 23.11 17.44 16.33
C GLU A 447 23.15 18.46 15.19
N TYR A 448 22.46 19.61 15.29
CA TYR A 448 22.47 20.67 14.27
C TYR A 448 23.31 21.89 14.66
N THR A 449 23.90 21.91 15.86
CA THR A 449 24.67 23.08 16.33
C THR A 449 26.16 22.90 16.14
N LYS A 450 26.89 24.01 16.02
CA LYS A 450 28.36 24.01 15.86
C LYS A 450 29.08 23.47 17.10
N ASP A 451 28.48 23.65 18.28
CA ASP A 451 29.09 23.33 19.58
C ASP A 451 28.56 22.03 20.22
N GLY A 452 27.64 21.33 19.55
CA GLY A 452 27.10 20.05 20.02
C GLY A 452 26.17 20.19 21.23
N LYS A 453 25.57 21.37 21.45
CA LYS A 453 24.62 21.64 22.55
C LYS A 453 23.27 22.07 22.02
N VAL A 454 22.21 21.90 22.82
CA VAL A 454 20.87 22.39 22.50
C VAL A 454 20.80 23.89 22.79
N HIS A 455 20.23 24.67 21.87
CA HIS A 455 20.04 26.13 22.02
C HIS A 455 18.59 26.51 21.71
N VAL A 456 17.99 27.41 22.50
CA VAL A 456 16.73 28.09 22.14
C VAL A 456 17.10 29.50 21.72
N VAL A 457 16.91 29.82 20.45
CA VAL A 457 17.37 31.09 19.87
C VAL A 457 16.26 32.12 19.87
N GLN A 458 16.59 33.35 20.27
CA GLN A 458 15.62 34.45 20.40
C GLN A 458 15.51 35.29 19.13
N ASN A 459 16.50 35.18 18.23
CA ASN A 459 16.60 36.00 17.03
C ASN A 459 17.49 35.32 15.97
N ASP A 460 17.60 35.97 14.81
CA ASP A 460 18.35 35.48 13.65
C ASP A 460 19.86 35.43 13.93
N GLU A 461 20.39 36.36 14.72
CA GLU A 461 21.80 36.38 15.11
C GLU A 461 22.17 35.15 15.97
N GLU A 462 21.39 34.85 17.00
CA GLU A 462 21.57 33.65 17.82
C GLU A 462 21.38 32.38 17.00
N PHE A 463 20.43 32.38 16.06
CA PHE A 463 20.27 31.29 15.11
C PHE A 463 21.55 31.04 14.32
N PHE A 464 22.10 32.04 13.62
CA PHE A 464 23.31 31.86 12.81
C PHE A 464 24.58 31.64 13.64
N LYS A 465 24.59 32.12 14.89
CA LYS A 465 25.66 31.84 15.85
C LYS A 465 25.76 30.35 16.13
N TYR A 466 24.65 29.71 16.53
CA TYR A 466 24.66 28.32 17.01
C TYR A 466 24.39 27.30 15.91
N MET A 467 23.55 27.60 14.93
CA MET A 467 23.18 26.68 13.85
C MET A 467 24.37 26.37 12.94
N ASP A 468 24.67 25.09 12.76
CA ASP A 468 25.53 24.62 11.69
C ASP A 468 24.70 24.32 10.45
N LEU A 469 24.65 25.29 9.53
CA LEU A 469 23.90 25.17 8.27
C LEU A 469 24.35 23.96 7.43
N GLU A 470 25.59 23.48 7.57
CA GLU A 470 26.06 22.31 6.82
C GLU A 470 25.51 20.99 7.35
N LYS A 471 24.99 20.97 8.59
CA LYS A 471 24.29 19.82 9.15
C LYS A 471 22.83 19.72 8.72
N ILE A 472 22.31 20.72 8.00
CA ILE A 472 20.98 20.66 7.37
C ILE A 472 21.00 19.64 6.22
N PRO A 473 20.24 18.54 6.28
CA PRO A 473 20.23 17.52 5.23
C PRO A 473 19.61 18.03 3.93
N ASN A 474 18.60 18.91 4.02
CA ASN A 474 17.95 19.50 2.87
C ASN A 474 18.84 20.60 2.25
N LYS A 475 19.58 20.21 1.20
CA LYS A 475 20.46 21.11 0.44
C LYS A 475 19.73 22.35 -0.07
N LYS A 476 18.50 22.22 -0.56
CA LYS A 476 17.74 23.37 -1.08
C LYS A 476 17.37 24.33 0.05
N MET A 477 16.87 23.83 1.16
CA MET A 477 16.57 24.64 2.34
C MET A 477 17.81 25.40 2.83
N LYS A 478 18.96 24.72 2.89
CA LYS A 478 20.24 25.35 3.23
C LYS A 478 20.58 26.51 2.29
N GLU A 479 20.46 26.31 0.98
CA GLU A 479 20.72 27.37 0.00
C GLU A 479 19.68 28.50 0.06
N ASP A 480 18.41 28.19 0.33
CA ASP A 480 17.36 29.19 0.50
C ASP A 480 17.59 30.04 1.75
N ILE A 481 17.98 29.44 2.89
CA ILE A 481 18.44 30.17 4.09
C ILE A 481 19.63 31.07 3.73
N LYS A 482 20.65 30.53 3.06
CA LYS A 482 21.84 31.30 2.64
C LYS A 482 21.49 32.48 1.74
N LYS A 483 20.52 32.29 0.84
CA LYS A 483 20.07 33.30 -0.11
C LYS A 483 19.21 34.38 0.55
N LEU A 484 18.27 33.98 1.41
CA LEU A 484 17.33 34.89 2.09
C LEU A 484 18.02 35.71 3.19
N PHE A 485 18.97 35.09 3.90
CA PHE A 485 19.67 35.66 5.07
C PHE A 485 21.15 35.91 4.79
N SER A 486 21.50 36.23 3.54
CA SER A 486 22.89 36.40 3.11
C SER A 486 23.66 37.48 3.89
N TYR A 487 22.95 38.45 4.47
CA TYR A 487 23.52 39.52 5.30
C TYR A 487 23.83 39.05 6.72
N ASP A 488 22.97 38.21 7.31
CA ASP A 488 23.06 37.74 8.70
C ASP A 488 24.08 36.59 8.87
N ILE A 489 24.53 36.00 7.76
CA ILE A 489 25.56 34.94 7.74
C ILE A 489 27.00 35.51 7.70
N LYS A 490 27.16 36.76 7.27
CA LYS A 490 28.48 37.40 7.07
C LYS A 490 28.98 38.21 8.26
N ASN A 491 28.08 38.52 9.20
CA ASN A 491 28.38 39.09 10.50
C ASN A 491 28.39 37.97 11.54
#